data_AF-A0A8T9VRK8-F1
#
_entry.id   AF-A0A8T9VRK8-F1
#
_cell.length_a   1.000
_cell.length_b   1.000
_cell.length_c   1.000
_cell.angle_alpha   90.00
_cell.angle_beta   90.00
_cell.angle_gamma   90.00
#
_symmetry.space_group_name_H-M   'P 1'
#
loop_
_entity.id
_entity.type
_entity.pdbx_description
1 polymer ?
#
loop_
_entity_poly.entity_id
_entity_poly.type
_entity_poly.pdbx_seq_one_letter_code
_entity_poly.pdbx_strand_id
1 'polypeptide(L)'
;MDSCSSSSENDCCIKSRLISPETYMKIINHERRQDILHALHKSTLDGPTTKKELAREVGVEYSKVNYQLNNHLSEFWGTVKTEKVRGTIREYIAPENPNSIYINIGQSQLIFNVDPLANLYGKIGVVGTRCGFCSEKQRESCRDEIKSQKCFTDSDSRMDMMEVLSRNNRRKPYTPIDYIIVCEISKIIEGGNCVVRIKNGGCEFLKRFS
;
A
#
# COMPACT_ATOMS: atom_id res chain seq x y z
N MET A 1 -14.52 -13.33 5.15
CA MET A 1 -14.67 -11.86 5.14
C MET A 1 -13.47 -11.28 5.88
N ASP A 2 -12.40 -10.98 5.15
CA ASP A 2 -11.14 -10.40 5.67
C ASP A 2 -11.06 -8.92 5.32
N SER A 3 -12.04 -8.14 5.78
CA SER A 3 -12.09 -6.71 5.49
C SER A 3 -11.53 -5.92 6.66
N CYS A 4 -10.79 -4.83 6.38
CA CYS A 4 -10.36 -3.84 7.38
C CYS A 4 -11.56 -3.03 7.95
N SER A 5 -12.79 -3.53 7.83
CA SER A 5 -14.03 -2.79 8.06
C SER A 5 -14.50 -2.79 9.52
N SER A 6 -13.76 -3.40 10.44
CA SER A 6 -14.22 -3.61 11.82
C SER A 6 -13.10 -3.73 12.85
N SER A 7 -12.14 -2.79 12.83
CA SER A 7 -11.27 -2.55 13.97
C SER A 7 -11.34 -1.07 14.32
N SER A 8 -11.29 -0.75 15.62
CA SER A 8 -11.21 0.61 16.17
C SER A 8 -10.41 1.54 15.27
N GLU A 9 -10.82 2.81 15.15
CA GLU A 9 -10.41 3.91 14.22
C GLU A 9 -8.90 4.21 14.10
N ASN A 10 -8.03 3.27 14.44
CA ASN A 10 -6.70 3.48 14.95
C ASN A 10 -5.76 2.27 14.73
N ASP A 11 -6.27 1.08 14.35
CA ASP A 11 -5.41 -0.06 14.01
C ASP A 11 -4.84 0.09 12.58
N CYS A 12 -3.54 -0.13 12.44
CA CYS A 12 -2.85 -0.11 11.17
C CYS A 12 -3.19 -1.38 10.38
N CYS A 13 -4.07 -1.25 9.39
CA CYS A 13 -4.46 -2.34 8.51
C CYS A 13 -3.74 -2.23 7.17
N ILE A 14 -2.67 -3.00 6.97
CA ILE A 14 -1.91 -3.02 5.72
C ILE A 14 -2.50 -4.09 4.80
N LYS A 15 -2.95 -3.65 3.62
CA LYS A 15 -3.40 -4.54 2.54
C LYS A 15 -2.35 -4.58 1.43
N SER A 16 -2.09 -5.75 0.88
CA SER A 16 -1.34 -5.91 -0.35
C SER A 16 -2.26 -6.24 -1.52
N ARG A 17 -1.86 -5.81 -2.72
CA ARG A 17 -2.52 -6.19 -3.97
C ARG A 17 -1.50 -6.39 -5.08
N LEU A 18 -1.59 -7.51 -5.80
CA LEU A 18 -0.87 -7.67 -7.07
C LEU A 18 -1.42 -6.70 -8.13
N ILE A 19 -0.54 -5.99 -8.82
CA ILE A 19 -0.88 -5.16 -9.97
C ILE A 19 -0.21 -5.68 -11.23
N SER A 20 -0.88 -5.50 -12.37
CA SER A 20 -0.36 -5.93 -13.66
C SER A 20 0.93 -5.18 -14.03
N PRO A 21 1.80 -5.76 -14.89
CA PRO A 21 2.95 -5.03 -15.43
C PRO A 21 2.54 -3.72 -16.13
N GLU A 22 1.41 -3.70 -16.83
CA GLU A 22 0.90 -2.49 -17.49
C GLU A 22 0.57 -1.40 -16.47
N THR A 23 -0.17 -1.74 -15.42
CA THR A 23 -0.53 -0.83 -14.32
C THR A 23 0.73 -0.32 -13.61
N TYR A 24 1.70 -1.18 -13.37
CA TYR A 24 3.00 -0.78 -12.80
C TYR A 24 3.74 0.22 -13.71
N MET A 25 3.81 -0.06 -15.02
CA MET A 25 4.50 0.80 -15.99
C MET A 25 3.83 2.17 -16.14
N LYS A 26 2.51 2.27 -15.95
CA LYS A 26 1.80 3.55 -15.87
C LYS A 26 2.30 4.39 -14.69
N ILE A 27 2.74 3.80 -13.59
CA ILE A 27 3.16 4.54 -12.38
C ILE A 27 4.65 4.89 -12.42
N ILE A 28 5.50 3.89 -12.67
CA ILE A 28 6.95 4.04 -12.47
C ILE A 28 7.58 5.06 -13.43
N ASN A 29 7.05 5.19 -14.64
CA ASN A 29 7.60 6.08 -15.67
C ASN A 29 7.09 7.52 -15.57
N HIS A 30 6.37 7.89 -14.51
CA HIS A 30 5.74 9.20 -14.43
C HIS A 30 5.66 9.73 -12.99
N GLU A 31 6.60 10.61 -12.62
CA GLU A 31 6.72 11.19 -11.27
C GLU A 31 5.41 11.81 -10.78
N ARG A 32 4.73 12.61 -11.60
CA ARG A 32 3.43 13.20 -11.22
C ARG A 32 2.37 12.17 -10.80
N ARG A 33 2.37 10.96 -11.37
CA ARG A 33 1.42 9.91 -10.99
C ARG A 33 1.79 9.33 -9.62
N GLN A 34 3.08 9.26 -9.31
CA GLN A 34 3.59 8.91 -7.99
C GLN A 34 3.18 9.98 -6.97
N ASP A 35 3.37 11.27 -7.28
CA ASP A 35 2.96 12.38 -6.40
C ASP A 35 1.45 12.36 -6.12
N ILE A 36 0.63 12.13 -7.15
CA ILE A 36 -0.83 12.03 -7.00
C ILE A 36 -1.21 10.83 -6.13
N LEU A 37 -0.57 9.67 -6.32
CA LEU A 37 -0.84 8.50 -5.48
C LEU A 37 -0.39 8.73 -4.03
N HIS A 38 0.78 9.31 -3.81
CA HIS A 38 1.28 9.64 -2.48
C HIS A 38 0.31 10.58 -1.75
N ALA A 39 -0.04 11.71 -2.37
CA ALA A 39 -0.97 12.68 -1.81
C ALA A 39 -2.37 12.09 -1.58
N LEU A 40 -2.87 11.25 -2.50
CA LEU A 40 -4.17 10.59 -2.31
C LEU A 40 -4.15 9.68 -1.08
N HIS A 41 -3.14 8.81 -0.95
CA HIS A 41 -3.05 7.88 0.18
C HIS A 41 -2.84 8.62 1.51
N LYS A 42 -2.03 9.68 1.51
CA LYS A 42 -1.78 10.51 2.69
C LYS A 42 -3.02 11.28 3.13
N SER A 43 -3.67 12.00 2.23
CA SER A 43 -4.86 12.81 2.54
C SER A 43 -6.10 11.99 2.90
N THR A 44 -6.06 10.67 2.66
CA THR A 44 -7.19 9.78 2.94
C THR A 44 -7.04 8.96 4.21
N LEU A 45 -6.00 9.22 5.02
CA LEU A 45 -5.80 8.55 6.31
C LEU A 45 -6.95 8.81 7.30
N ASP A 46 -7.40 10.06 7.41
CA ASP A 46 -8.42 10.48 8.37
C ASP A 46 -9.83 10.58 7.76
N GLY A 47 -9.97 10.32 6.46
CA GLY A 47 -11.25 10.43 5.76
C GLY A 47 -11.07 10.73 4.27
N PRO A 48 -12.12 10.60 3.45
CA PRO A 48 -11.98 10.75 2.01
C PRO A 48 -11.74 12.20 1.58
N THR A 49 -11.00 12.39 0.49
CA THR A 49 -10.61 13.70 -0.05
C THR A 49 -11.39 14.02 -1.33
N THR A 50 -11.45 15.27 -1.77
CA THR A 50 -11.97 15.60 -3.11
C THR A 50 -10.83 15.70 -4.14
N LYS A 51 -11.14 15.47 -5.42
CA LYS A 51 -10.17 15.70 -6.52
C LYS A 51 -9.61 17.14 -6.54
N LYS A 52 -10.36 18.12 -6.05
CA LYS A 52 -9.93 19.52 -5.93
C LYS A 52 -8.97 19.75 -4.75
N GLU A 53 -9.15 19.05 -3.64
CA GLU A 53 -8.22 19.07 -2.50
C GLU A 53 -6.92 18.39 -2.88
N LEU A 54 -7.00 17.21 -3.48
CA LEU A 54 -5.84 16.49 -3.99
C LEU A 54 -5.02 17.33 -4.99
N ALA A 55 -5.68 18.03 -5.91
CA ALA A 55 -5.00 18.93 -6.86
C ALA A 55 -4.26 20.08 -6.16
N ARG A 56 -4.85 20.63 -5.08
CA ARG A 56 -4.20 21.67 -4.27
C ARG A 56 -2.99 21.13 -3.52
N GLU A 57 -3.08 19.93 -2.95
CA GLU A 57 -1.97 19.30 -2.22
C GLU A 57 -0.79 18.96 -3.14
N VAL A 58 -1.07 18.42 -4.33
CA VAL A 58 -0.03 18.14 -5.34
C VAL A 58 0.53 19.42 -5.98
N GLY A 59 -0.16 20.57 -5.84
CA GLY A 59 0.25 21.84 -6.43
C GLY A 59 0.06 21.91 -7.95
N VAL A 60 -0.98 21.26 -8.48
CA VAL A 60 -1.24 21.17 -9.93
C VAL A 60 -2.70 21.45 -10.28
N GLU A 61 -2.96 21.79 -11.54
CA GLU A 61 -4.32 22.07 -12.00
C GLU A 61 -5.26 20.88 -11.82
N TYR A 62 -6.51 21.16 -11.41
CA TYR A 62 -7.57 20.17 -11.26
C TYR A 62 -7.76 19.30 -12.51
N SER A 63 -7.74 19.90 -13.70
CA SER A 63 -7.88 19.19 -14.99
C SER A 63 -6.80 18.13 -15.16
N LYS A 64 -5.56 18.42 -14.76
CA LYS A 64 -4.41 17.49 -14.82
C LYS A 64 -4.59 16.34 -13.84
N VAL A 65 -4.95 16.60 -12.58
CA VAL A 65 -5.23 15.53 -11.61
C VAL A 65 -6.39 14.66 -12.09
N ASN A 66 -7.50 15.26 -12.51
CA ASN A 66 -8.67 14.52 -12.98
C ASN A 66 -8.33 13.64 -14.18
N TYR A 67 -7.53 14.13 -15.13
CA TYR A 67 -7.06 13.34 -16.26
C TYR A 67 -6.21 12.13 -15.81
N GLN A 68 -5.23 12.34 -14.94
CA GLN A 68 -4.36 11.25 -14.47
C GLN A 68 -5.15 10.20 -13.66
N LEU A 69 -6.05 10.65 -12.79
CA LEU A 69 -6.91 9.78 -11.99
C LEU A 69 -7.82 8.91 -12.85
N ASN A 70 -8.47 9.47 -13.87
CA ASN A 70 -9.44 8.72 -14.66
C ASN A 70 -8.78 7.80 -15.71
N ASN A 71 -7.63 8.20 -16.28
CA ASN A 71 -7.02 7.47 -17.42
C ASN A 71 -5.87 6.54 -17.03
N HIS A 72 -5.17 6.84 -15.92
CA HIS A 72 -3.94 6.12 -15.58
C HIS A 72 -3.95 5.52 -14.18
N LEU A 73 -4.76 6.07 -13.27
CA LEU A 73 -4.79 5.68 -11.86
C LEU A 73 -6.18 5.19 -11.40
N SER A 74 -7.09 4.88 -12.32
CA SER A 74 -8.48 4.52 -11.99
C SER A 74 -8.60 3.29 -11.09
N GLU A 75 -7.61 2.39 -11.13
CA GLU A 75 -7.58 1.19 -10.29
C GLU A 75 -7.19 1.45 -8.82
N PHE A 76 -6.82 2.69 -8.47
CA PHE A 76 -6.28 3.04 -7.14
C PHE A 76 -7.26 3.84 -6.28
N TRP A 77 -8.42 4.23 -6.82
CA TRP A 77 -9.39 5.04 -6.09
C TRP A 77 -10.81 4.75 -6.55
N GLY A 78 -11.77 5.11 -5.71
CA GLY A 78 -13.19 5.14 -6.07
C GLY A 78 -13.89 6.31 -5.38
N THR A 79 -15.07 6.67 -5.88
CA THR A 79 -15.95 7.61 -5.19
C THR A 79 -16.60 6.89 -4.02
N VAL A 80 -16.38 7.38 -2.80
CA VAL A 80 -16.92 6.77 -1.57
C VAL A 80 -18.09 7.54 -0.99
N LYS A 81 -18.19 8.84 -1.30
CA LYS A 81 -19.31 9.70 -0.88
C LYS A 81 -19.54 10.79 -1.92
N THR A 82 -20.81 11.12 -2.11
CA THR A 82 -21.23 12.26 -2.93
C THR A 82 -22.11 13.17 -2.09
N GLU A 83 -21.90 14.48 -2.19
CA GLU A 83 -22.61 15.49 -1.41
C GLU A 83 -23.05 16.65 -2.30
N LYS A 84 -24.30 17.10 -2.15
CA LYS A 84 -24.81 18.28 -2.86
C LYS A 84 -24.54 19.53 -2.02
N VAL A 85 -23.64 20.39 -2.49
CA VAL A 85 -23.28 21.65 -1.83
C VAL A 85 -23.62 22.81 -2.75
N ARG A 86 -24.59 23.64 -2.36
CA ARG A 86 -25.01 24.85 -3.09
C ARG A 86 -25.26 24.60 -4.59
N GLY A 87 -26.02 23.55 -4.90
CA GLY A 87 -26.37 23.18 -6.28
C GLY A 87 -25.26 22.45 -7.06
N THR A 88 -24.05 22.32 -6.51
CA THR A 88 -22.95 21.54 -7.12
C THR A 88 -22.82 20.18 -6.45
N ILE A 89 -22.53 19.15 -7.25
CA ILE A 89 -22.20 17.81 -6.75
C ILE A 89 -20.71 17.78 -6.38
N ARG A 90 -20.40 17.41 -5.15
CA ARG A 90 -19.05 17.19 -4.65
C ARG A 90 -18.82 15.70 -4.46
N GLU A 91 -17.81 15.17 -5.14
CA GLU A 91 -17.39 13.77 -5.04
C GLU A 91 -16.18 13.67 -4.10
N TYR A 92 -16.29 12.80 -3.11
CA TYR A 92 -15.20 12.41 -2.22
C TYR A 92 -14.68 11.04 -2.66
N ILE A 93 -13.36 10.97 -2.82
CA ILE A 93 -12.61 9.85 -3.33
C ILE A 93 -11.66 9.30 -2.28
N ALA A 94 -11.42 8.00 -2.32
CA ALA A 94 -10.42 7.33 -1.51
C ALA A 94 -9.93 6.05 -2.21
N PRO A 95 -8.71 5.57 -1.89
CA PRO A 95 -8.35 4.18 -2.16
C PRO A 95 -9.24 3.24 -1.32
N GLU A 96 -9.31 1.96 -1.71
CA GLU A 96 -10.02 0.94 -0.91
C GLU A 96 -9.43 0.82 0.51
N ASN A 97 -8.12 1.07 0.63
CA ASN A 97 -7.44 1.21 1.91
C ASN A 97 -6.24 2.18 1.75
N PRO A 98 -6.18 3.29 2.50
CA PRO A 98 -5.08 4.25 2.48
C PRO A 98 -3.70 3.63 2.78
N ASN A 99 -3.66 2.57 3.58
CA ASN A 99 -2.45 1.85 3.95
C ASN A 99 -2.04 0.75 2.95
N SER A 100 -2.68 0.66 1.78
CA SER A 100 -2.35 -0.36 0.78
C SER A 100 -0.92 -0.24 0.25
N ILE A 101 -0.32 -1.40 -0.01
CA ILE A 101 0.87 -1.55 -0.85
C ILE A 101 0.51 -2.36 -2.10
N TYR A 102 1.16 -2.06 -3.21
CA TYR A 102 0.94 -2.72 -4.48
C TYR A 102 2.22 -3.39 -4.95
N ILE A 103 2.07 -4.60 -5.47
CA ILE A 103 3.20 -5.46 -5.79
C ILE A 103 3.09 -5.85 -7.26
N ASN A 104 4.17 -5.66 -8.00
CA ASN A 104 4.31 -6.24 -9.32
C ASN A 104 5.43 -7.28 -9.29
N ILE A 105 5.22 -8.40 -9.97
CA ILE A 105 6.23 -9.45 -10.16
C ILE A 105 6.62 -9.40 -11.63
N GLY A 106 7.87 -9.01 -11.89
CA GLY A 106 8.42 -9.02 -13.23
C GLY A 106 8.96 -10.38 -13.64
N GLN A 107 9.61 -10.40 -14.80
CA GLN A 107 10.36 -11.57 -15.26
C GLN A 107 11.42 -11.98 -14.22
N SER A 108 11.73 -13.27 -14.17
CA SER A 108 12.68 -13.86 -13.21
C SER A 108 12.36 -13.61 -11.73
N GLN A 109 11.08 -13.43 -11.40
CA GLN A 109 10.59 -13.23 -10.01
C GLN A 109 11.16 -11.97 -9.34
N LEU A 110 11.50 -10.95 -10.13
CA LEU A 110 11.86 -9.64 -9.58
C LEU A 110 10.62 -8.97 -8.98
N ILE A 111 10.72 -8.52 -7.74
CA ILE A 111 9.65 -7.87 -6.99
C ILE A 111 9.81 -6.35 -7.10
N PHE A 112 8.74 -5.71 -7.55
CA PHE A 112 8.60 -4.27 -7.59
C PHE A 112 7.55 -3.83 -6.57
N ASN A 113 7.95 -2.92 -5.70
CA ASN A 113 7.11 -2.32 -4.67
C ASN A 113 6.57 -0.98 -5.17
N VAL A 114 5.27 -0.78 -4.96
CA VAL A 114 4.58 0.49 -5.09
C VAL A 114 3.88 0.73 -3.76
N ASP A 115 4.49 1.57 -2.94
CA ASP A 115 4.02 1.93 -1.61
C ASP A 115 3.76 3.45 -1.61
N PRO A 116 2.53 3.88 -1.96
CA PRO A 116 2.25 5.31 -2.11
C PRO A 116 2.41 6.08 -0.83
N LEU A 117 1.95 5.53 0.31
CA LEU A 117 2.02 6.24 1.58
C LEU A 117 3.47 6.51 2.01
N ALA A 118 4.38 5.58 1.74
CA ALA A 118 5.80 5.73 2.03
C ALA A 118 6.62 6.38 0.90
N ASN A 119 5.95 6.74 -0.20
CA ASN A 119 6.58 7.30 -1.39
C ASN A 119 7.70 6.40 -1.96
N LEU A 120 7.51 5.07 -1.98
CA LEU A 120 8.47 4.10 -2.52
C LEU A 120 7.94 3.46 -3.80
N TYR A 121 8.67 3.65 -4.90
CA TYR A 121 8.30 3.12 -6.23
C TYR A 121 9.52 2.50 -6.92
N GLY A 122 9.54 1.18 -7.09
CA GLY A 122 10.64 0.52 -7.80
C GLY A 122 10.96 -0.89 -7.33
N LYS A 123 12.12 -1.39 -7.75
CA LYS A 123 12.65 -2.69 -7.31
C LYS A 123 12.80 -2.71 -5.80
N ILE A 124 12.23 -3.70 -5.12
CA ILE A 124 12.24 -3.74 -3.64
C ILE A 124 13.65 -3.79 -3.05
N GLY A 125 14.60 -4.43 -3.74
CA GLY A 125 16.01 -4.46 -3.32
C GLY A 125 16.73 -3.11 -3.39
N VAL A 126 16.15 -2.13 -4.08
CA VAL A 126 16.68 -0.77 -4.23
C VAL A 126 15.91 0.21 -3.35
N VAL A 127 14.58 0.24 -3.46
CA VAL A 127 13.74 1.21 -2.74
C VAL A 127 13.36 0.75 -1.33
N GLY A 128 13.47 -0.55 -1.05
CA GLY A 128 13.10 -1.11 0.24
C GLY A 128 11.59 -1.12 0.51
N THR A 129 11.24 -1.07 1.78
CA THR A 129 9.87 -1.08 2.30
C THR A 129 9.71 0.01 3.35
N ARG A 130 8.48 0.43 3.64
CA ARG A 130 8.23 1.45 4.68
C ARG A 130 8.74 1.06 6.08
N CYS A 131 8.87 -0.24 6.36
CA CYS A 131 9.51 -0.72 7.58
C CYS A 131 10.99 -0.32 7.68
N GLY A 132 11.66 0.02 6.57
CA GLY A 132 13.02 0.56 6.57
C GLY A 132 13.13 1.91 7.28
N PHE A 133 12.03 2.63 7.47
CA PHE A 133 11.98 3.88 8.24
C PHE A 133 11.82 3.67 9.76
N CYS A 134 11.67 2.43 10.21
CA CYS A 134 11.47 2.06 11.60
C CYS A 134 12.78 1.57 12.25
N SER A 135 12.94 1.77 13.56
CA SER A 135 14.06 1.19 14.31
C SER A 135 14.03 -0.35 14.28
N GLU A 136 15.16 -0.99 14.53
CA GLU A 136 15.24 -2.46 14.61
C GLU A 136 14.32 -3.03 15.70
N LYS A 137 14.38 -2.46 16.91
CA LYS A 137 13.52 -2.82 18.05
C LYS A 137 12.03 -2.73 17.70
N GLN A 138 11.63 -1.70 16.94
CA GLN A 138 10.24 -1.56 16.54
C GLN A 138 9.83 -2.59 15.48
N ARG A 139 10.71 -2.89 14.53
CA ARG A 139 10.48 -3.96 13.54
C ARG A 139 10.33 -5.33 14.21
N GLU A 140 11.13 -5.60 15.23
CA GLU A 140 11.03 -6.80 16.07
C GLU A 140 9.69 -6.87 16.81
N SER A 141 9.36 -5.83 17.57
CA SER A 141 8.09 -5.78 18.30
C SER A 141 6.88 -5.95 17.38
N CYS A 142 6.91 -5.32 16.21
CA CYS A 142 5.84 -5.46 15.22
C CYS A 142 5.76 -6.88 14.66
N ARG A 143 6.89 -7.54 14.40
CA ARG A 143 6.95 -8.93 13.94
C ARG A 143 6.41 -9.90 15.00
N ASP A 144 6.76 -9.71 16.27
CA ASP A 144 6.28 -10.55 17.36
C ASP A 144 4.77 -10.44 17.55
N GLU A 145 4.22 -9.24 17.36
CA GLU A 145 2.79 -8.98 17.44
C GLU A 145 1.99 -9.69 16.34
N ILE A 146 2.51 -9.67 15.12
CA ILE A 146 1.80 -10.18 13.93
C ILE A 146 2.08 -11.66 13.65
N LYS A 147 2.97 -12.31 14.42
CA LYS A 147 3.39 -13.71 14.18
C LYS A 147 2.25 -14.73 14.15
N SER A 148 1.17 -14.46 14.87
CA SER A 148 -0.01 -15.35 14.94
C SER A 148 -1.02 -15.08 13.82
N GLN A 149 -0.81 -14.05 13.01
CA GLN A 149 -1.70 -13.71 11.91
C GLN A 149 -1.42 -14.59 10.71
N LYS A 150 -2.46 -14.79 9.89
CA LYS A 150 -2.43 -15.69 8.73
C LYS A 150 -1.24 -15.44 7.79
N CYS A 151 -0.74 -14.21 7.64
CA CYS A 151 0.40 -13.92 6.75
C CYS A 151 1.75 -14.40 7.31
N PHE A 152 1.81 -14.71 8.60
CA PHE A 152 3.03 -15.03 9.35
C PHE A 152 3.03 -16.44 9.93
N THR A 153 1.93 -17.19 9.81
CA THR A 153 1.91 -18.62 10.11
C THR A 153 2.62 -19.37 8.99
N ASP A 154 3.56 -20.24 9.35
CA ASP A 154 4.34 -21.03 8.39
C ASP A 154 3.42 -21.99 7.62
N SER A 155 3.43 -21.87 6.30
CA SER A 155 3.07 -22.94 5.39
C SER A 155 4.31 -23.28 4.58
N ASP A 156 4.49 -24.55 4.20
CA ASP A 156 5.65 -24.99 3.42
C ASP A 156 5.84 -24.14 2.15
N SER A 157 4.73 -23.78 1.50
CA SER A 157 4.73 -22.91 0.31
C SER A 157 5.29 -21.50 0.59
N ARG A 158 5.09 -20.95 1.80
CA ARG A 158 5.62 -19.64 2.17
C ARG A 158 7.09 -19.69 2.48
N MET A 159 7.56 -20.78 3.10
CA MET A 159 8.99 -20.98 3.32
C MET A 159 9.75 -21.02 2.00
N ASP A 160 9.23 -21.72 0.99
CA ASP A 160 9.81 -21.76 -0.35
C ASP A 160 9.82 -20.37 -1.01
N MET A 161 8.78 -19.57 -0.78
CA MET A 161 8.66 -18.24 -1.34
C MET A 161 9.54 -17.18 -0.64
N MET A 162 10.12 -17.49 0.53
CA MET A 162 11.13 -16.64 1.16
C MET A 162 12.43 -16.57 0.35
N GLU A 163 12.72 -17.57 -0.48
CA GLU A 163 13.85 -17.57 -1.42
C GLU A 163 13.75 -16.38 -2.41
N VAL A 164 12.52 -16.02 -2.80
CA VAL A 164 12.26 -14.89 -3.72
C VAL A 164 12.71 -13.57 -3.11
N LEU A 165 12.57 -13.40 -1.79
CA LEU A 165 13.08 -12.22 -1.08
C LEU A 165 14.61 -12.12 -1.18
N SER A 166 15.32 -13.23 -0.96
CA SER A 166 16.78 -13.30 -1.09
C SER A 166 17.26 -12.90 -2.50
N ARG A 167 16.59 -13.40 -3.54
CA ARG A 167 16.87 -13.02 -4.95
C ARG A 167 16.65 -11.53 -5.23
N ASN A 168 15.82 -10.88 -4.42
CA ASN A 168 15.51 -9.46 -4.49
C ASN A 168 16.31 -8.61 -3.47
N ASN A 169 17.47 -9.10 -3.02
CA ASN A 169 18.35 -8.44 -2.06
C ASN A 169 17.70 -8.10 -0.70
N ARG A 170 16.65 -8.85 -0.32
CA ARG A 170 16.06 -8.79 1.02
C ARG A 170 16.67 -9.90 1.86
N ARG A 171 17.11 -9.58 3.07
CA ARG A 171 17.78 -10.53 3.97
C ARG A 171 17.06 -10.60 5.31
N LYS A 172 17.27 -11.71 6.02
CA LYS A 172 16.84 -11.85 7.40
C LYS A 172 17.53 -10.80 8.30
N PRO A 173 16.85 -10.32 9.37
CA PRO A 173 15.48 -10.66 9.75
C PRO A 173 14.44 -9.94 8.88
N TYR A 174 13.48 -10.69 8.33
CA TYR A 174 12.46 -10.14 7.42
C TYR A 174 11.49 -9.21 8.15
N THR A 175 11.10 -8.13 7.50
CA THR A 175 10.17 -7.12 8.03
C THR A 175 8.72 -7.56 7.84
N PRO A 176 7.76 -6.98 8.60
CA PRO A 176 6.33 -7.20 8.37
C PRO A 176 5.90 -7.11 6.90
N ILE A 177 6.39 -6.09 6.18
CA ILE A 177 6.07 -5.90 4.76
C ILE A 177 6.66 -7.03 3.88
N ASP A 178 7.83 -7.56 4.21
CA ASP A 178 8.41 -8.68 3.45
C ASP A 178 7.53 -9.94 3.52
N TYR A 179 6.98 -10.25 4.71
CA TYR A 179 6.01 -11.34 4.88
C TYR A 179 4.69 -11.07 4.17
N ILE A 180 4.20 -9.82 4.18
CA ILE A 180 3.01 -9.43 3.42
C ILE A 180 3.22 -9.70 1.93
N ILE A 181 4.39 -9.33 1.41
CA ILE A 181 4.73 -9.52 0.00
C ILE A 181 4.78 -11.00 -0.34
N VAL A 182 5.48 -11.81 0.45
CA VAL A 182 5.52 -13.26 0.24
C VAL A 182 4.12 -13.85 0.28
N CYS A 183 3.30 -13.45 1.27
CA CYS A 183 1.94 -13.93 1.36
C CYS A 183 1.09 -13.52 0.15
N GLU A 184 1.24 -12.29 -0.35
CA GLU A 184 0.56 -11.82 -1.55
C GLU A 184 0.93 -12.66 -2.77
N ILE A 185 2.21 -12.99 -2.93
CA ILE A 185 2.68 -13.81 -4.05
C ILE A 185 2.15 -15.25 -3.90
N SER A 186 2.18 -15.80 -2.69
CA SER A 186 1.66 -17.14 -2.39
C SER A 186 0.15 -17.24 -2.60
N LYS A 187 -0.63 -16.14 -2.61
CA LYS A 187 -2.08 -16.18 -2.92
C LYS A 187 -2.37 -16.81 -4.27
N ILE A 188 -1.46 -16.63 -5.24
CA ILE A 188 -1.56 -17.24 -6.56
C ILE A 188 -1.70 -18.76 -6.46
N ILE A 189 -1.09 -19.36 -5.43
CA ILE A 189 -1.03 -20.80 -5.18
C ILE A 189 -2.07 -21.23 -4.11
N GLU A 190 -2.16 -20.50 -3.00
CA GLU A 190 -2.91 -20.92 -1.80
C GLU A 190 -4.37 -20.50 -1.79
N GLY A 191 -4.76 -19.49 -2.57
CA GLY A 191 -6.10 -18.92 -2.56
C GLY A 191 -6.43 -18.11 -1.29
N GLY A 192 -6.88 -16.88 -1.47
CA GLY A 192 -7.44 -16.04 -0.41
C GLY A 192 -6.61 -14.80 -0.06
N ASN A 193 -7.24 -13.84 0.61
CA ASN A 193 -6.59 -12.59 0.96
C ASN A 193 -5.76 -12.70 2.24
N CYS A 194 -4.72 -11.88 2.33
CA CYS A 194 -3.96 -11.70 3.55
C CYS A 194 -3.92 -10.22 3.90
N VAL A 195 -4.18 -9.94 5.17
CA VAL A 195 -4.28 -8.61 5.74
C VAL A 195 -3.48 -8.63 7.01
N VAL A 196 -2.64 -7.62 7.21
CA VAL A 196 -1.86 -7.47 8.43
C VAL A 196 -2.43 -6.34 9.24
N ARG A 197 -2.74 -6.65 10.50
CA ARG A 197 -3.28 -5.70 11.47
C ARG A 197 -2.22 -5.45 12.54
N ILE A 198 -1.77 -4.22 12.67
CA ILE A 198 -0.87 -3.81 13.75
C ILE A 198 -1.70 -2.92 14.66
N LYS A 199 -1.76 -3.24 15.95
CA LYS A 199 -2.50 -2.45 16.94
C LYS A 199 -2.00 -1.02 16.96
N ASN A 200 -2.91 -0.09 17.27
CA ASN A 200 -2.56 1.32 17.32
C ASN A 200 -1.34 1.59 18.22
N GLY A 201 -0.49 2.53 17.81
CA GLY A 201 0.72 2.91 18.53
C GLY A 201 1.94 2.02 18.27
N GLY A 202 1.78 0.84 17.65
CA GLY A 202 2.88 -0.06 17.27
C GLY A 202 3.65 0.37 16.00
N CYS A 203 3.05 1.24 15.18
CA CYS A 203 3.65 1.71 13.92
C CYS A 203 4.09 3.19 14.00
N GLU A 204 5.33 3.46 14.40
CA GLU A 204 5.96 4.79 14.36
C GLU A 204 5.93 5.45 12.97
N PHE A 205 5.94 4.67 11.89
CA PHE A 205 5.80 5.23 10.55
C PHE A 205 4.47 5.98 10.39
N LEU A 206 3.36 5.39 10.85
CA LEU A 206 2.05 6.04 10.76
C LEU A 206 1.89 7.21 11.72
N LYS A 207 2.58 7.18 12.87
CA LYS A 207 2.63 8.32 13.81
C LYS A 207 3.16 9.62 13.18
N ARG A 208 3.87 9.54 12.03
CA ARG A 208 4.36 10.72 11.30
C ARG A 208 3.28 11.45 10.52
N PHE A 209 2.12 10.82 10.35
CA PHE A 209 0.98 11.35 9.62
C PHE A 209 -0.23 11.60 10.52
N SER A 210 -0.09 11.38 11.84
CA SER A 210 -1.09 11.64 12.89
C SER A 210 -0.94 13.02 13.50
#